data_AF-A0A3C0GDB9-F1
#
_entry.id   AF-A0A3C0GDB9-F1
#
_cell.length_a   1.000
_cell.length_b   1.000
_cell.length_c   1.000
_cell.angle_alpha   90.00
_cell.angle_beta   90.00
_cell.angle_gamma   90.00
#
_symmetry.space_group_name_H-M   'P 1'
#
loop_
_entity.id
_entity.type
_entity.pdbx_description
1 polymer ?
#
loop_
_entity_poly.entity_id
_entity_poly.type
_entity_poly.pdbx_seq_one_letter_code
_entity_poly.pdbx_strand_id
1 'polypeptide(L)' 'MENVQINFLHGQKRKLFDVMQDKEFRTLRELENLTGILQTSISSNLRVLKSRTDHVHEINKRKNREGLFEYQMIPTEGHS' A
#
# COMPACT_ATOMS: atom_id res chain seq x y z
N MET A 1 -10.23 -16.43 7.36
CA MET A 1 -9.46 -15.30 6.81
C MET A 1 -9.51 -15.47 5.31
N GLU A 2 -10.43 -14.78 4.67
CA GLU A 2 -10.66 -14.92 3.23
C GLU A 2 -9.54 -14.18 2.49
N ASN A 3 -8.74 -14.92 1.73
CA ASN A 3 -7.68 -14.35 0.91
C ASN A 3 -8.35 -13.56 -0.22
N VAL A 4 -8.41 -12.23 -0.07
CA VAL A 4 -8.81 -11.33 -1.16
C VAL A 4 -7.85 -11.53 -2.32
N GLN A 5 -8.28 -12.33 -3.30
CA GLN A 5 -7.45 -12.75 -4.41
C GLN A 5 -7.43 -11.63 -5.45
N ILE A 6 -6.51 -10.67 -5.26
CA ILE A 6 -6.34 -9.56 -6.21
C ILE A 6 -5.58 -10.06 -7.44
N ASN A 7 -6.33 -10.64 -8.38
CA ASN A 7 -5.83 -11.17 -9.65
C ASN A 7 -5.25 -10.09 -10.61
N PHE A 8 -5.22 -8.81 -10.23
CA PHE A 8 -4.73 -7.69 -11.05
C PHE A 8 -3.37 -7.11 -10.61
N LEU A 9 -2.78 -7.58 -9.51
CA LEU A 9 -1.49 -7.08 -9.02
C LEU A 9 -0.35 -8.02 -9.49
N HIS A 10 0.39 -7.60 -10.50
CA HIS A 10 1.56 -8.33 -10.99
C HIS A 10 2.86 -7.80 -10.34
N GLY A 11 3.79 -8.70 -10.02
CA GLY A 11 5.17 -8.39 -9.63
C GLY A 11 5.30 -7.48 -8.41
N GLN A 12 5.92 -6.31 -8.59
CA GLN A 12 6.23 -5.35 -7.53
C GLN A 12 4.98 -4.84 -6.78
N LYS A 13 3.85 -4.67 -7.49
CA LYS A 13 2.62 -4.17 -6.87
C LYS A 13 2.05 -5.15 -5.85
N ARG A 14 2.16 -6.45 -6.13
CA ARG A 14 1.70 -7.50 -5.21
C ARG A 14 2.55 -7.55 -3.95
N LYS A 15 3.89 -7.49 -4.07
CA LYS A 15 4.78 -7.43 -2.91
C LYS A 15 4.51 -6.22 -2.01
N LEU A 16 4.33 -5.04 -2.61
CA LEU A 16 3.98 -3.83 -1.87
C LEU A 16 2.63 -3.99 -1.18
N PHE A 17 1.65 -4.56 -1.88
CA PHE A 17 0.33 -4.83 -1.34
C PHE A 17 0.38 -5.77 -0.14
N ASP A 18 1.00 -6.94 -0.29
CA ASP A 18 1.12 -7.96 0.76
C ASP A 18 1.77 -7.38 2.02
N VAL A 19 2.82 -6.55 1.88
CA VAL A 19 3.46 -5.87 3.01
C VAL A 19 2.52 -4.89 3.70
N MET A 20 1.70 -4.15 2.95
CA MET A 20 0.83 -3.11 3.51
C MET A 20 -0.52 -3.63 4.03
N GLN A 21 -0.84 -4.92 3.87
CA GLN A 21 -2.07 -5.53 4.37
C GLN A 21 -2.19 -5.53 5.90
N ASP A 22 -1.08 -5.42 6.60
CA ASP A 22 -1.03 -5.37 8.07
C ASP A 22 -1.60 -4.08 8.67
N LYS A 23 -1.98 -3.12 7.82
CA LYS A 23 -2.56 -1.82 8.24
C LYS A 23 -1.58 -1.01 9.10
N GLU A 24 -0.27 -1.21 8.95
CA GLU A 24 0.72 -0.40 9.65
C GLU A 24 1.09 0.86 8.84
N PHE A 25 1.43 1.94 9.56
CA PHE A 25 1.98 3.14 8.94
C PHE A 25 3.47 2.94 8.66
N ARG A 26 3.88 3.11 7.41
CA ARG A 26 5.28 3.00 7.00
C ARG A 26 5.70 4.12 6.07
N THR A 27 6.93 4.58 6.24
CA THR A 27 7.61 5.49 5.34
C THR A 27 7.96 4.79 4.02
N LEU A 28 8.25 5.58 2.97
CA LEU A 28 8.72 5.02 1.70
C LEU A 28 10.02 4.23 1.87
N ARG A 29 10.90 4.66 2.77
CA ARG A 29 12.17 3.98 3.08
C ARG A 29 11.94 2.61 3.72
N GLU A 30 11.01 2.51 4.67
CA GLU A 30 10.68 1.21 5.28
C GLU A 30 10.05 0.27 4.27
N LEU A 31 9.15 0.78 3.42
CA LEU A 31 8.55 -0.03 2.36
C LEU A 31 9.60 -0.49 1.33
N GLU A 32 10.59 0.34 0.99
CA GLU A 32 11.72 -0.04 0.15
C GLU A 32 12.55 -1.16 0.80
N ASN A 33 12.88 -1.04 2.07
CA ASN A 33 13.62 -2.07 2.80
C ASN A 33 12.86 -3.41 2.87
N LEU A 34 11.54 -3.37 3.03
CA LEU A 34 10.71 -4.58 3.14
C LEU A 34 10.47 -5.26 1.79
N THR A 35 10.32 -4.48 0.73
CA THR A 35 9.88 -4.98 -0.58
C THR A 35 11.02 -5.12 -1.60
N GLY A 36 12.13 -4.42 -1.38
CA GLY A 36 13.21 -4.22 -2.35
C GLY A 36 12.82 -3.33 -3.53
N ILE A 37 11.72 -2.59 -3.44
CA ILE A 37 11.21 -1.71 -4.50
C ILE A 37 11.70 -0.28 -4.25
N LEU A 38 12.19 0.38 -5.29
CA LEU A 38 12.63 1.78 -5.18
C LEU A 38 11.51 2.70 -4.69
N GLN A 39 11.83 3.66 -3.82
CA GLN A 39 10.85 4.60 -3.25
C GLN A 39 10.04 5.35 -4.32
N THR A 40 10.65 5.66 -5.47
CA THR A 40 9.98 6.31 -6.61
C THR A 40 8.88 5.43 -7.21
N SER A 41 9.14 4.14 -7.37
CA SER A 41 8.17 3.14 -7.81
C SER A 41 7.06 2.93 -6.78
N ILE A 42 7.40 2.90 -5.48
CA ILE A 42 6.42 2.80 -4.39
C ILE A 42 5.48 4.01 -4.41
N SER A 43 6.01 5.23 -4.45
CA SER A 43 5.22 6.46 -4.51
C SER A 43 4.25 6.47 -5.69
N SER A 44 4.72 6.04 -6.86
CA SER A 44 3.91 5.94 -8.08
C SER A 44 2.79 4.89 -7.92
N ASN A 45 3.10 3.73 -7.35
CA ASN A 45 2.12 2.68 -7.09
C ASN A 45 1.07 3.12 -6.07
N LEU A 46 1.46 3.77 -4.98
CA LEU A 46 0.53 4.30 -3.97
C LEU A 46 -0.44 5.33 -4.56
N ARG A 47 0.04 6.19 -5.46
CA ARG A 47 -0.82 7.14 -6.18
C ARG A 47 -1.85 6.43 -7.05
N VAL A 48 -1.44 5.37 -7.76
CA VAL A 48 -2.34 4.57 -8.60
C VAL A 48 -3.35 3.79 -7.76
N LEU A 49 -2.94 3.24 -6.62
CA LEU A 49 -3.83 2.54 -5.70
C LEU A 49 -4.89 3.51 -5.14
N LYS A 50 -4.47 4.71 -4.73
CA LYS A 50 -5.37 5.76 -4.24
C LYS A 50 -6.41 6.23 -5.28
N SER A 51 -6.06 6.22 -6.57
CA SER A 51 -6.96 6.72 -7.63
C SER A 51 -8.00 5.70 -8.09
N ARG A 52 -7.88 4.42 -7.71
CA ARG A 52 -8.81 3.36 -8.12
C ARG A 52 -9.89 3.20 -7.05
N THR A 53 -10.96 3.97 -7.18
CA THR A 53 -12.06 4.06 -6.21
C THR A 53 -12.91 2.79 -6.08
N ASP A 54 -12.96 1.96 -7.12
CA ASP A 54 -14.09 1.03 -7.23
C ASP A 54 -13.87 -0.29 -6.47
N HIS A 55 -12.61 -0.75 -6.29
CA HIS A 55 -12.31 -2.05 -5.67
C HIS A 55 -11.04 -2.06 -4.79
N VAL A 56 -10.43 -0.90 -4.52
CA VAL A 56 -9.04 -0.86 -4.07
C VAL A 56 -8.86 0.08 -2.87
N HIS A 57 -8.69 -0.54 -1.71
CA HIS A 57 -7.94 -0.12 -0.53
C HIS A 57 -7.70 1.40 -0.34
N GLU A 58 -8.25 1.96 0.73
CA GLU A 58 -7.98 3.34 1.12
C GLU A 58 -6.51 3.51 1.53
N ILE A 59 -5.82 4.51 0.97
CA ILE A 59 -4.43 4.84 1.34
C ILE A 59 -4.44 6.08 2.24
N ASN A 60 -4.20 5.85 3.53
CA ASN A 60 -3.97 6.90 4.50
C ASN A 60 -2.56 7.47 4.35
N LYS A 61 -2.44 8.78 4.54
CA LYS A 61 -1.16 9.49 4.53
C LYS A 61 -1.11 10.43 5.72
N ARG A 62 -0.04 10.34 6.53
CA ARG A 62 0.20 11.26 7.66
C ARG A 62 1.66 11.68 7.73
N LYS A 63 1.96 12.73 8.50
CA LYS A 63 3.33 13.00 8.95
C LYS A 63 3.56 12.34 10.30
N ASN A 64 4.72 11.72 10.47
CA ASN A 64 5.13 11.16 11.75
C ASN A 64 5.78 12.23 12.64
N ARG A 65 6.25 11.82 13.83
CA ARG A 65 6.86 12.74 14.82
C ARG A 65 8.13 13.42 14.31
N GLU A 66 8.81 12.82 13.34
CA GLU A 66 10.01 13.35 12.69
C GLU A 66 9.69 14.22 11.45
N GLY A 67 8.40 14.40 11.14
CA GLY A 67 7.95 15.17 9.98
C GLY A 67 7.98 14.40 8.66
N LEU A 68 8.33 13.11 8.68
CA LEU A 68 8.35 12.24 7.50
C LEU A 68 6.95 11.76 7.14
N PHE A 69 6.69 11.57 5.85
CA PHE A 69 5.42 11.02 5.41
C PHE A 69 5.39 9.49 5.56
N GLU A 70 4.33 9.02 6.21
CA GLU A 70 3.98 7.60 6.35
C GLU A 70 2.68 7.31 5.62
N TYR A 71 2.59 6.08 5.13
CA TYR A 71 1.48 5.56 4.35
C TYR A 71 0.97 4.29 5.00
N GLN A 72 -0.35 4.14 5.03
CA GLN A 72 -1.04 2.96 5.53
C GLN A 72 -2.11 2.57 4.52
N MET A 73 -2.29 1.27 4.32
CA MET A 73 -3.33 0.72 3.47
C MET A 73 -4.45 0.15 4.34
N ILE A 74 -5.69 0.57 4.08
CA ILE A 74 -6.89 0.02 4.70
C ILE A 74 -7.59 -0.84 3.66
N PRO A 75 -7.66 -2.17 3.83
CA PRO A 75 -8.49 -3.00 2.99
C PRO A 75 -9.95 -2.62 3.11
N THR A 76 -10.52 -2.21 1.98
CA THR A 76 -11.96 -2.14 1.80
C THR A 76 -12.45 -3.59 1.84
N GLU A 77 -13.08 -3.98 2.94
CA GLU A 77 -13.82 -5.23 2.99
C GLU A 77 -14.92 -5.11 1.93
N GLY A 78 -14.77 -5.81 0.82
CA GLY A 78 -15.81 -5.86 -0.20
C GLY A 78 -17.06 -6.44 0.47
N HIS A 79 -18.10 -5.63 0.63
CA HIS A 79 -19.43 -6.17 0.85
C HIS A 79 -19.75 -7.05 -0.37
N SER A 80 -19.86 -8.35 -0.12
CA SER A 80 -20.39 -9.34 -1.07
C SER A 80 -21.81 -9.00 -1.49
#